data_AF-A0A142GWP8-F1
#
_entry.id   AF-A0A142GWP8-F1
#
_cell.length_a   1.000
_cell.length_b   1.000
_cell.length_c   1.000
_cell.angle_alpha   90.00
_cell.angle_beta   90.00
_cell.angle_gamma   90.00
#
_symmetry.space_group_name_H-M   'P 1'
#
loop_
_entity.id
_entity.type
_entity.pdbx_description
1 polymer ?
#
loop_
_entity_poly.entity_id
_entity_poly.type
_entity_poly.pdbx_seq_one_letter_code
_entity_poly.pdbx_strand_id
1 'polypeptide(L)' 'KTCHWGKDHRDWEAYDIGLHGTVYQVNKWDPKQFDWTKKLADADYVAPTCQYCHMRGGHHNVQRFGTVYASMGM' A
#
# COMPACT_ATOMS: atom_id res chain seq x y z
N LYS A 1 -5.73 0.52 10.19
CA LYS A 1 -5.71 1.98 9.94
C LYS A 1 -5.31 2.68 11.23
N THR A 2 -4.40 3.67 11.15
CA THR A 2 -3.90 4.37 12.35
C THR A 2 -3.54 5.83 12.06
N CYS A 3 -2.76 6.11 10.99
CA CYS A 3 -2.31 7.48 10.66
C CYS A 3 -2.80 7.97 9.29
N HIS A 4 -2.57 7.20 8.22
CA HIS A 4 -2.95 7.53 6.84
C HIS A 4 -4.45 7.30 6.57
N TRP A 5 -5.32 8.08 7.21
CA TRP A 5 -6.78 8.00 7.08
C TRP A 5 -7.42 9.32 7.54
N GLY A 6 -8.74 9.46 7.36
CA GLY A 6 -9.49 10.55 8.00
C GLY A 6 -9.76 11.77 7.12
N LYS A 7 -10.00 12.92 7.75
CA LYS A 7 -10.64 14.07 7.09
C LYS A 7 -9.77 14.74 6.03
N ASP A 8 -8.49 14.89 6.34
CA ASP A 8 -7.49 15.67 5.62
C ASP A 8 -6.70 14.83 4.61
N HIS A 9 -6.54 13.51 4.84
CA HIS A 9 -5.89 12.60 3.91
C HIS A 9 -6.51 11.19 3.96
N ARG A 10 -7.41 10.91 3.01
CA ARG A 10 -8.17 9.64 2.91
C ARG A 10 -7.39 8.50 2.24
N ASP A 11 -6.09 8.39 2.53
CA ASP A 11 -5.20 7.45 1.85
C ASP A 11 -5.68 6.00 2.03
N TRP A 12 -5.97 5.59 3.28
CA TRP A 12 -6.50 4.27 3.58
C TRP A 12 -7.86 4.05 2.94
N GLU A 13 -8.80 4.98 3.11
CA GLU A 13 -10.16 4.82 2.59
C GLU A 13 -10.18 4.71 1.07
N ALA A 14 -9.37 5.51 0.36
CA ALA A 14 -9.25 5.45 -1.08
C ALA A 14 -8.65 4.12 -1.55
N TYR A 15 -7.63 3.59 -0.85
CA TYR A 15 -7.10 2.27 -1.13
C TYR A 15 -8.12 1.16 -0.86
N ASP A 16 -8.70 1.14 0.35
CA ASP A 16 -9.55 0.08 0.89
C ASP A 16 -10.82 -0.13 0.07
N ILE A 17 -11.46 0.97 -0.35
CA ILE A 17 -12.68 0.90 -1.18
C ILE A 17 -12.37 0.72 -2.68
N GLY A 18 -11.14 0.97 -3.09
CA GLY A 18 -10.68 0.74 -4.46
C GLY A 18 -10.57 -0.75 -4.80
N LEU A 19 -10.34 -1.06 -6.08
CA LEU A 19 -10.17 -2.45 -6.51
C LEU A 19 -8.95 -3.13 -5.87
N HIS A 20 -7.84 -2.39 -5.71
CA HIS A 20 -6.66 -2.92 -5.01
C HIS A 20 -6.99 -3.30 -3.55
N GLY A 21 -7.68 -2.43 -2.81
CA GLY A 21 -8.13 -2.71 -1.46
C GLY A 21 -9.15 -3.85 -1.40
N THR A 22 -10.08 -3.91 -2.35
CA THR A 22 -11.05 -5.02 -2.47
C THR A 22 -10.33 -6.36 -2.63
N VAL A 23 -9.39 -6.48 -3.58
CA VAL A 23 -8.61 -7.70 -3.78
C VAL A 23 -7.77 -8.03 -2.54
N TYR A 24 -7.19 -7.05 -1.88
CA TYR A 24 -6.49 -7.24 -0.62
C TYR A 24 -7.41 -7.79 0.49
N GLN A 25 -8.57 -7.18 0.73
CA GLN A 25 -9.48 -7.61 1.80
C GLN A 25 -9.97 -9.04 1.60
N VAL A 26 -10.26 -9.42 0.35
CA VAL A 26 -10.74 -10.77 0.00
C VAL A 26 -9.62 -11.81 0.10
N ASN A 27 -8.40 -11.49 -0.30
CA ASN A 27 -7.35 -12.49 -0.52
C ASN A 27 -6.16 -12.45 0.45
N LYS A 28 -6.05 -11.44 1.33
CA LYS A 28 -4.88 -11.26 2.24
C LYS A 28 -4.58 -12.45 3.16
N TRP A 29 -5.50 -13.38 3.33
CA TRP A 29 -5.31 -14.59 4.15
C TRP A 29 -4.99 -15.85 3.32
N ASP A 30 -5.04 -15.77 2.00
CA ASP A 30 -4.61 -16.85 1.11
C ASP A 30 -3.11 -16.69 0.78
N PRO A 31 -2.23 -17.55 1.33
CA PRO A 31 -0.79 -17.44 1.12
C PRO A 31 -0.35 -17.65 -0.34
N LYS A 32 -1.21 -18.21 -1.20
CA LYS A 32 -0.93 -18.29 -2.64
C LYS A 32 -1.08 -16.95 -3.35
N GLN A 33 -1.83 -16.03 -2.76
CA GLN A 33 -2.06 -14.70 -3.30
C GLN A 33 -1.28 -13.63 -2.53
N PHE A 34 -1.07 -13.83 -1.24
CA PHE A 34 -0.30 -12.97 -0.35
C PHE A 34 0.56 -13.80 0.62
N ASP A 35 1.79 -14.12 0.20
CA ASP A 35 2.80 -14.70 1.07
C ASP A 35 3.57 -13.62 1.84
N TRP A 36 3.10 -13.31 3.05
CA TRP A 36 3.68 -12.27 3.91
C TRP A 36 5.08 -12.59 4.44
N THR A 37 5.62 -13.78 4.19
CA THR A 37 6.99 -14.14 4.60
C THR A 37 8.04 -13.58 3.63
N LYS A 38 7.64 -13.21 2.41
CA LYS A 38 8.54 -12.66 1.40
C LYS A 38 8.94 -11.22 1.72
N LYS A 39 10.19 -10.88 1.41
CA LYS A 39 10.66 -9.49 1.39
C LYS A 39 9.97 -8.76 0.24
N LEU A 40 9.79 -7.44 0.37
CA LEU A 40 9.17 -6.60 -0.68
C LEU A 40 9.94 -6.58 -2.01
N ALA A 41 11.22 -6.93 -2.02
CA ALA A 41 11.99 -7.12 -3.25
C ALA A 41 11.57 -8.37 -4.03
N ASP A 42 11.06 -9.38 -3.33
CA ASP A 42 10.66 -10.69 -3.86
C ASP A 42 9.14 -10.89 -3.87
N ALA A 43 8.38 -9.88 -3.43
CA ALA A 43 6.93 -9.95 -3.31
C ALA A 43 6.26 -10.01 -4.70
N ASP A 44 5.37 -10.97 -4.88
CA ASP A 44 4.65 -11.30 -6.10
C ASP A 44 3.13 -11.35 -5.88
N TYR A 45 2.64 -10.49 -4.99
CA TYR A 45 1.23 -10.46 -4.60
C TYR A 45 0.30 -10.19 -5.78
N VAL A 46 -0.91 -10.77 -5.71
CA VAL A 46 -1.97 -10.57 -6.72
C VAL A 46 -2.43 -9.11 -6.84
N ALA A 47 -2.28 -8.33 -5.77
CA ALA A 47 -2.58 -6.90 -5.72
C ALA A 47 -1.57 -6.16 -4.83
N PRO A 48 -1.35 -4.85 -5.08
CA PRO A 48 -0.38 -4.08 -4.30
C PRO A 48 -0.89 -3.78 -2.89
N THR A 49 0.04 -3.65 -1.95
CA THR A 49 -0.19 -3.02 -0.63
C THR A 49 0.46 -1.63 -0.60
N CYS A 50 0.21 -0.86 0.47
CA CYS A 50 0.88 0.41 0.70
C CYS A 50 2.41 0.26 0.62
N GLN A 51 2.95 -0.78 1.26
CA GLN A 51 4.38 -1.07 1.29
C GLN A 51 4.91 -1.49 -0.08
N TYR A 52 4.13 -2.24 -0.86
CA TYR A 52 4.52 -2.66 -2.21
C TYR A 52 4.85 -1.45 -3.13
N CYS A 53 4.08 -0.37 -2.99
CA CYS A 53 4.25 0.85 -3.77
C CYS A 53 5.20 1.86 -3.10
N HIS A 54 4.98 2.20 -1.83
CA HIS A 54 5.69 3.29 -1.15
C HIS A 54 6.99 2.86 -0.48
N MET A 55 7.17 1.56 -0.23
CA MET A 55 8.41 0.96 0.29
C MET A 55 9.02 0.01 -0.74
N ARG A 56 8.95 0.37 -2.03
CA ARG A 56 9.37 -0.50 -3.14
C ARG A 56 10.76 -1.10 -2.89
N GLY A 57 10.88 -2.41 -3.05
CA GLY A 57 12.12 -3.16 -2.79
C GLY A 57 12.57 -3.20 -1.33
N GLY A 58 11.75 -2.72 -0.37
CA GLY A 58 12.11 -2.58 1.04
C GLY A 58 12.76 -1.24 1.41
N HIS A 59 12.66 -0.22 0.57
CA HIS A 59 13.21 1.11 0.87
C HIS A 59 12.43 1.80 2.00
N HIS A 60 13.13 2.36 2.99
CA HIS A 60 12.49 2.94 4.18
C HIS A 60 12.23 4.45 4.11
N ASN A 61 12.81 5.17 3.13
CA ASN A 61 12.29 6.50 2.78
C ASN A 61 11.01 6.33 1.95
N VAL A 62 9.86 6.38 2.62
CA VAL A 62 8.53 6.20 2.02
C VAL A 62 8.14 7.31 1.04
N GLN A 63 8.80 8.48 1.12
CA GLN A 63 8.55 9.62 0.25
C GLN A 63 9.29 9.54 -1.08
N ARG A 64 10.35 8.70 -1.17
CA ARG A 64 11.27 8.65 -2.32
C ARG A 64 10.59 8.44 -3.68
N PHE A 65 9.43 7.78 -3.69
CA PHE A 65 8.65 7.49 -4.90
C PHE A 65 7.54 8.51 -5.20
N GLY A 66 7.40 9.56 -4.38
CA GLY A 66 6.58 10.71 -4.72
C GLY A 66 7.21 11.52 -5.87
N THR A 67 6.38 12.08 -6.74
CA THR A 67 6.89 12.95 -7.83
C THR A 67 7.47 14.25 -7.27
N VAL A 68 6.76 14.86 -6.31
CA VAL A 68 7.14 16.09 -5.62
C VAL A 68 6.32 16.19 -4.33
N TYR A 69 6.80 16.94 -3.33
CA TYR A 69 5.99 17.32 -2.18
C TYR A 69 5.01 18.45 -2.58
N ALA A 70 3.72 18.21 -2.41
CA ALA A 70 2.65 19.12 -2.83
C ALA A 70 1.66 19.43 -1.69
N SER A 71 2.14 19.59 -0.45
CA SER A 71 1.30 20.03 0.69
C SER A 71 0.00 19.25 0.88
N MET A 72 0.04 17.91 0.72
CA MET A 72 -1.13 17.02 0.79
C MET A 72 -2.19 17.23 -0.32
N GLY A 73 -1.81 17.86 -1.44
CA GLY A 73 -2.69 18.16 -2.56
C GLY A 73 -3.50 19.44 -2.40
N MET A 74 -3.09 20.32 -1.48
CA MET A 74 -3.66 21.66 -1.27
C MET A 74 -2.92 22.75 -2.06
#